data_AF-A0A1V5GJ32-F1
#
_entry.id   AF-A0A1V5GJ32-F1
#
_cell.length_a   1.000
_cell.length_b   1.000
_cell.length_c   1.000
_cell.angle_alpha   90.00
_cell.angle_beta   90.00
_cell.angle_gamma   90.00
#
_symmetry.space_group_name_H-M   'P 1'
#
loop_
_entity.id
_entity.type
_entity.pdbx_description
1 polymer ?
#
loop_
_entity_poly.entity_id
_entity_poly.type
_entity_poly.pdbx_seq_one_letter_code
_entity_poly.pdbx_strand_id
1 'polypeptide(L)'
;MQNEPGLLDKNSCIPDDRDYTEKLLILKPSALMEDFRKPYFQYFYAMSGFGCKPDKLGSKVYGKFLADGENCYFYRNDFVGVADKEQLPQWAKKRLESFTSPKMQIRVFQINDIRDSEKVIFGSYDEAMKKGGIRPEIYRQVYGGTVNCSDLESVFTLCNNKHPPGYYGHSLSVSDVIEICSGDKKGFYYCDRIGFQKIDFDIEKTDRSDILKVLIIESGKEPYTAEIRDELQAKQSVVGGLIEPVYFARDDNALIYCNEEFLLKGYEPNRKAGELIIHGTFMVVGNGENRYGEGIEVSLTDKQISEYTEMFRYPLIYMTNEEIAGMQEETEEQAEDISLT
;
A
#
# COMPACT_ATOMS: atom_id res chain seq x y z
N MET A 1 -15.87 -5.10 -37.46
CA MET A 1 -15.23 -4.93 -36.14
C MET A 1 -15.94 -3.77 -35.47
N GLN A 2 -16.95 -4.06 -34.65
CA GLN A 2 -17.54 -3.04 -33.79
C GLN A 2 -16.49 -2.75 -32.71
N ASN A 3 -16.05 -1.49 -32.61
CA ASN A 3 -15.20 -1.06 -31.50
C ASN A 3 -15.94 -1.32 -30.19
N GLU A 4 -15.26 -1.89 -29.19
CA GLU A 4 -15.82 -1.97 -27.84
C GLU A 4 -16.25 -0.56 -27.38
N PRO A 5 -17.46 -0.41 -26.81
CA PRO A 5 -17.92 0.88 -26.32
C PRO A 5 -17.00 1.40 -25.20
N GLY A 6 -16.61 2.66 -25.29
CA GLY A 6 -15.89 3.37 -24.22
C GLY A 6 -14.37 3.51 -24.39
N LEU A 7 -13.78 3.07 -25.52
CA LEU A 7 -12.36 3.31 -25.80
C LEU A 7 -12.02 4.81 -25.79
N LEU A 8 -10.90 5.13 -25.14
CA LEU A 8 -10.40 6.49 -24.99
C LEU A 8 -9.75 6.98 -26.28
N ASP A 9 -9.97 8.25 -26.59
CA ASP A 9 -9.47 8.90 -27.79
C ASP A 9 -8.88 10.29 -27.49
N LYS A 10 -8.75 11.11 -28.53
CA LYS A 10 -8.17 12.45 -28.42
C LYS A 10 -8.97 13.38 -27.51
N ASN A 11 -10.28 13.17 -27.35
CA ASN A 11 -11.13 13.98 -26.48
C ASN A 11 -10.84 13.73 -25.00
N SER A 12 -10.26 12.58 -24.68
CA SER A 12 -9.79 12.22 -23.34
C SER A 12 -8.40 12.79 -23.02
N CYS A 13 -7.80 13.59 -23.91
CA CYS A 13 -6.46 14.14 -23.76
C CYS A 13 -6.47 15.66 -23.58
N ILE A 14 -5.51 16.18 -22.82
CA ILE A 14 -5.18 17.61 -22.79
C ILE A 14 -4.33 18.00 -24.02
N PRO A 15 -4.21 19.31 -24.34
CA PRO A 15 -3.30 19.78 -25.38
C PRO A 15 -1.86 19.27 -25.16
N ASP A 16 -1.28 18.70 -26.22
CA ASP A 16 0.05 18.08 -26.18
C ASP A 16 1.16 19.14 -26.11
N ASP A 17 1.85 19.21 -24.97
CA ASP A 17 3.06 20.02 -24.78
C ASP A 17 4.35 19.31 -25.25
N ARG A 18 4.20 18.09 -25.77
CA ARG A 18 5.21 17.17 -26.28
C ARG A 18 6.12 16.54 -25.22
N ASP A 19 5.90 16.78 -23.93
CA ASP A 19 6.69 16.17 -22.86
C ASP A 19 5.85 15.11 -22.14
N TYR A 20 6.28 13.86 -22.14
CA TYR A 20 5.55 12.76 -21.49
C TYR A 20 6.18 12.32 -20.16
N THR A 21 7.26 12.95 -19.70
CA THR A 21 7.92 12.52 -18.45
C THR A 21 6.98 12.69 -17.26
N GLU A 22 6.78 11.61 -16.49
CA GLU A 22 5.94 11.57 -15.29
C GLU A 22 4.48 11.94 -15.55
N LYS A 23 3.97 11.57 -16.74
CA LYS A 23 2.60 11.83 -17.15
C LYS A 23 1.82 10.55 -17.41
N LEU A 24 0.53 10.62 -17.14
CA LEU A 24 -0.41 9.60 -17.56
C LEU A 24 -0.75 9.82 -19.04
N LEU A 25 -0.51 8.81 -19.87
CA LEU A 25 -0.76 8.81 -21.31
C LEU A 25 -1.92 7.88 -21.65
N ILE A 26 -2.53 8.14 -22.81
CA ILE A 26 -3.56 7.29 -23.40
C ILE A 26 -2.96 6.55 -24.58
N LEU A 27 -2.95 5.22 -24.52
CA LEU A 27 -2.52 4.34 -25.61
C LEU A 27 -3.58 4.24 -26.69
N LYS A 28 -3.13 4.12 -27.93
CA LYS A 28 -3.99 3.74 -29.06
C LYS A 28 -4.44 2.28 -28.87
N PRO A 29 -5.70 1.94 -29.14
CA PRO A 29 -6.16 0.55 -29.09
C PRO A 29 -5.35 -0.39 -29.99
N SER A 30 -4.80 0.12 -31.09
CA SER A 30 -3.94 -0.65 -32.00
C SER A 30 -2.58 -1.05 -31.41
N ALA A 31 -2.15 -0.40 -30.32
CA ALA A 31 -0.93 -0.76 -29.60
C ALA A 31 -1.15 -1.92 -28.60
N LEU A 32 -2.41 -2.26 -28.33
CA LEU A 32 -2.80 -3.33 -27.41
C LEU A 32 -3.15 -4.61 -28.17
N MET A 33 -2.82 -5.75 -27.56
CA MET A 33 -3.35 -7.05 -27.98
C MET A 33 -4.87 -7.05 -27.86
N GLU A 34 -5.54 -7.83 -28.71
CA GLU A 34 -7.01 -7.79 -28.86
C GLU A 34 -7.76 -7.96 -27.53
N ASP A 35 -7.37 -8.95 -26.72
CA ASP A 35 -7.99 -9.25 -25.42
C ASP A 35 -7.80 -8.13 -24.37
N PHE A 36 -6.83 -7.23 -24.61
CA PHE A 36 -6.48 -6.12 -23.73
C PHE A 36 -6.99 -4.77 -24.27
N ARG A 37 -7.77 -4.75 -25.36
CA ARG A 37 -8.32 -3.51 -25.94
C ARG A 37 -9.50 -2.96 -25.13
N LYS A 38 -9.30 -2.79 -23.84
CA LYS A 38 -10.28 -2.23 -22.91
C LYS A 38 -9.86 -0.83 -22.46
N PRO A 39 -10.82 0.07 -22.12
CA PRO A 39 -10.51 1.44 -21.76
C PRO A 39 -9.51 1.58 -20.59
N TYR A 40 -9.61 0.70 -19.60
CA TYR A 40 -8.72 0.74 -18.43
C TYR A 40 -7.26 0.36 -18.75
N PHE A 41 -7.02 -0.47 -19.77
CA PHE A 41 -5.68 -0.79 -20.26
C PHE A 41 -5.08 0.29 -21.16
N GLN A 42 -5.83 1.33 -21.54
CA GLN A 42 -5.26 2.44 -22.32
C GLN A 42 -4.47 3.43 -21.46
N TYR A 43 -4.66 3.44 -20.14
CA TYR A 43 -3.95 4.33 -19.23
C TYR A 43 -2.53 3.83 -18.95
N PHE A 44 -1.52 4.60 -19.37
CA PHE A 44 -0.11 4.25 -19.21
C PHE A 44 0.68 5.39 -18.55
N TYR A 45 1.22 5.15 -17.37
CA TYR A 45 2.03 6.14 -16.65
C TYR A 45 3.48 6.09 -17.15
N ALA A 46 3.88 7.12 -17.90
CA ALA A 46 5.21 7.25 -18.45
C ALA A 46 6.21 7.75 -17.38
N MET A 47 7.29 6.99 -17.18
CA MET A 47 8.29 7.28 -16.17
C MET A 47 9.58 7.82 -16.78
N SER A 48 10.02 7.26 -17.91
CA SER A 48 11.31 7.62 -18.51
C SER A 48 11.40 7.22 -19.98
N GLY A 49 12.57 7.42 -20.59
CA GLY A 49 12.85 7.08 -21.98
C GLY A 49 12.94 8.30 -22.88
N PHE A 50 13.74 8.17 -23.94
CA PHE A 50 13.95 9.26 -24.89
C PHE A 50 12.66 9.65 -25.63
N GLY A 51 11.74 8.71 -25.81
CA GLY A 51 10.44 8.98 -26.43
C GLY A 51 9.58 9.95 -25.62
N CYS A 52 9.88 10.19 -24.35
CA CYS A 52 9.16 11.18 -23.54
C CYS A 52 9.48 12.61 -23.96
N LYS A 53 10.66 12.87 -24.52
CA LYS A 53 11.16 14.22 -24.75
C LYS A 53 11.25 14.52 -26.26
N PRO A 54 10.81 15.71 -26.71
CA PRO A 54 10.79 16.05 -28.13
C PRO A 54 12.19 16.33 -28.71
N ASP A 55 13.18 16.65 -27.88
CA ASP A 55 14.57 16.97 -28.25
C ASP A 55 15.49 15.73 -28.30
N LYS A 56 14.96 14.54 -28.02
CA LYS A 56 15.74 13.29 -28.01
C LYS A 56 15.44 12.46 -29.26
N LEU A 57 16.46 11.76 -29.75
CA LEU A 57 16.37 10.96 -30.98
C LEU A 57 15.68 9.60 -30.80
N GLY A 58 15.54 9.10 -29.56
CA GLY A 58 14.88 7.82 -29.29
C GLY A 58 13.36 7.97 -29.12
N SER A 59 12.59 6.97 -29.53
CA SER A 59 11.12 6.99 -29.48
C SER A 59 10.51 6.13 -28.37
N LYS A 60 11.32 5.39 -27.61
CA LYS A 60 10.83 4.52 -26.52
C LYS A 60 10.41 5.32 -25.30
N VAL A 61 9.21 5.03 -24.80
CA VAL A 61 8.63 5.53 -23.56
C VAL A 61 8.50 4.35 -22.61
N TYR A 62 9.25 4.36 -21.51
CA TYR A 62 9.19 3.37 -20.46
C TYR A 62 8.23 3.82 -19.37
N GLY A 63 7.46 2.89 -18.85
CA GLY A 63 6.45 3.19 -17.84
C GLY A 63 5.70 1.94 -17.43
N LYS A 64 4.52 2.16 -16.87
CA LYS A 64 3.63 1.08 -16.45
C LYS A 64 2.18 1.35 -16.73
N PHE A 65 1.43 0.28 -16.97
CA PHE A 65 -0.01 0.36 -17.04
C PHE A 65 -0.59 0.84 -15.72
N LEU A 66 -1.58 1.72 -15.80
CA LEU A 66 -2.27 2.18 -14.61
C LEU A 66 -3.13 1.06 -14.04
N ALA A 67 -3.78 0.22 -14.84
CA ALA A 67 -4.69 -0.84 -14.38
C ALA A 67 -4.01 -1.83 -13.42
N ASP A 68 -2.95 -2.48 -13.87
CA ASP A 68 -2.32 -3.63 -13.21
C ASP A 68 -0.91 -3.32 -12.66
N GLY A 69 -0.30 -2.19 -13.06
CA GLY A 69 1.06 -1.82 -12.67
C GLY A 69 2.15 -2.53 -13.47
N GLU A 70 1.81 -3.22 -14.58
CA GLU A 70 2.80 -3.90 -15.41
C GLU A 70 3.77 -2.95 -16.06
N ASN A 71 5.06 -3.23 -15.91
CA ASN A 71 6.14 -2.40 -16.45
C ASN A 71 6.46 -2.85 -17.87
N CYS A 72 6.41 -1.91 -18.82
CA CYS A 72 6.78 -2.19 -20.20
C CYS A 72 7.24 -0.91 -20.92
N TYR A 73 7.36 -0.98 -22.23
CA TYR A 73 7.61 0.20 -23.05
C TYR A 73 6.74 0.19 -24.30
N PHE A 74 6.43 1.40 -24.76
CA PHE A 74 5.80 1.65 -26.04
C PHE A 74 6.60 2.69 -26.81
N TYR A 75 6.28 2.86 -28.09
CA TYR A 75 6.84 3.94 -28.89
C TYR A 75 5.99 5.19 -28.75
N ARG A 76 6.60 6.36 -28.89
CA ARG A 76 5.92 7.66 -28.81
C ARG A 76 4.67 7.73 -29.71
N ASN A 77 4.73 7.09 -30.87
CA ASN A 77 3.63 7.07 -31.84
C ASN A 77 2.48 6.13 -31.45
N ASP A 78 2.63 5.31 -30.42
CA ASP A 78 1.59 4.42 -29.89
C ASP A 78 0.61 5.16 -28.98
N PHE A 79 0.93 6.40 -28.58
CA PHE A 79 0.08 7.21 -27.72
C PHE A 79 -0.81 8.16 -28.52
N VAL A 80 -2.01 8.36 -28.00
CA VAL A 80 -2.96 9.39 -28.44
C VAL A 80 -2.54 10.75 -27.89
N GLY A 81 -2.16 10.81 -26.62
CA GLY A 81 -1.76 12.03 -25.92
C GLY A 81 -1.70 11.85 -24.40
N VAL A 82 -1.53 12.97 -23.69
CA VAL A 82 -1.55 13.03 -22.22
C VAL A 82 -3.00 13.01 -21.74
N ALA A 83 -3.34 12.11 -20.82
CA ALA A 83 -4.68 11.95 -20.28
C ALA A 83 -5.14 13.21 -19.53
N ASP A 84 -6.41 13.59 -19.73
CA ASP A 84 -7.08 14.62 -18.95
C ASP A 84 -7.46 14.09 -17.57
N LYS A 85 -6.83 14.65 -16.54
CA LYS A 85 -7.03 14.25 -15.14
C LYS A 85 -8.45 14.47 -14.65
N GLU A 86 -9.16 15.47 -15.19
CA GLU A 86 -10.53 15.77 -14.79
C GLU A 86 -11.51 14.67 -15.24
N GLN A 87 -11.25 14.09 -16.42
CA GLN A 87 -12.06 13.04 -17.03
C GLN A 87 -11.74 11.63 -16.50
N LEU A 88 -10.72 11.47 -15.64
CA LEU A 88 -10.34 10.15 -15.15
C LEU A 88 -11.45 9.52 -14.30
N PRO A 89 -11.72 8.21 -14.48
CA PRO A 89 -12.58 7.48 -13.56
C PRO A 89 -11.94 7.43 -12.16
N GLN A 90 -12.78 7.24 -11.14
CA GLN A 90 -12.35 7.33 -9.75
C GLN A 90 -11.21 6.35 -9.39
N TRP A 91 -11.26 5.12 -9.93
CA TRP A 91 -10.20 4.13 -9.72
C TRP A 91 -8.85 4.62 -10.27
N ALA A 92 -8.85 5.27 -11.44
CA ALA A 92 -7.64 5.76 -12.10
C ALA A 92 -7.04 6.94 -11.34
N LYS A 93 -7.88 7.86 -10.82
CA LYS A 93 -7.45 8.96 -9.95
C LYS A 93 -6.71 8.42 -8.71
N LYS A 94 -7.33 7.46 -8.01
CA LYS A 94 -6.75 6.83 -6.80
C LYS A 94 -5.43 6.10 -7.09
N ARG A 95 -5.35 5.37 -8.20
CA ARG A 95 -4.12 4.67 -8.59
C ARG A 95 -3.01 5.62 -9.00
N LEU A 96 -3.33 6.66 -9.75
CA LEU A 96 -2.35 7.68 -10.16
C LEU A 96 -1.78 8.41 -8.94
N GLU A 97 -2.64 8.79 -7.98
CA GLU A 97 -2.21 9.35 -6.70
C GLU A 97 -1.26 8.39 -5.97
N SER A 98 -1.60 7.10 -5.88
CA SER A 98 -0.73 6.11 -5.23
C SER A 98 0.63 5.91 -5.93
N PHE A 99 0.71 6.10 -7.25
CA PHE A 99 1.96 5.95 -8.01
C PHE A 99 2.86 7.17 -7.92
N THR A 100 2.26 8.36 -7.78
CA THR A 100 2.97 9.64 -7.86
C THR A 100 3.23 10.26 -6.50
N SER A 101 2.52 9.82 -5.45
CA SER A 101 2.75 10.30 -4.09
C SER A 101 4.16 9.95 -3.63
N PRO A 102 4.89 10.91 -3.03
CA PRO A 102 6.16 10.61 -2.37
C PRO A 102 5.93 9.58 -1.26
N LYS A 103 6.86 8.64 -1.12
CA LYS A 103 6.79 7.56 -0.14
C LYS A 103 7.91 7.71 0.89
N MET A 104 7.59 7.50 2.15
CA MET A 104 8.54 7.45 3.26
C MET A 104 8.42 6.13 4.00
N GLN A 105 9.55 5.52 4.35
CA GLN A 105 9.58 4.43 5.31
C GLN A 105 9.79 5.01 6.70
N ILE A 106 8.82 4.77 7.59
CA ILE A 106 8.84 5.31 8.94
C ILE A 106 8.63 4.23 10.00
N ARG A 107 9.05 4.52 11.22
CA ARG A 107 8.56 3.88 12.45
C ARG A 107 8.10 4.93 13.44
N VAL A 108 7.09 4.59 14.24
CA VAL A 108 6.53 5.46 15.28
C VAL A 108 6.67 4.78 16.63
N PHE A 109 7.19 5.52 17.60
CA PHE A 109 7.42 5.08 18.96
C PHE A 109 6.69 6.00 19.93
N GLN A 110 5.98 5.40 20.89
CA GLN A 110 5.23 6.12 21.91
C GLN A 110 5.64 5.65 23.30
N ILE A 111 5.58 6.56 24.28
CA ILE A 111 5.92 6.25 25.67
C ILE A 111 4.90 5.25 26.24
N ASN A 112 5.41 4.23 26.93
CA ASN A 112 4.60 3.37 27.77
C ASN A 112 4.39 4.03 29.13
N ASP A 113 3.18 4.50 29.40
CA ASP A 113 2.77 5.17 30.64
C ASP A 113 3.19 4.38 31.91
N ILE A 114 3.12 3.05 31.88
CA ILE A 114 3.53 2.19 33.01
C ILE A 114 5.04 2.30 33.30
N ARG A 115 5.86 2.54 32.27
CA ARG A 115 7.31 2.69 32.37
C ARG A 115 7.75 4.15 32.58
N ASP A 116 6.83 5.11 32.51
CA ASP A 116 7.13 6.53 32.57
C ASP A 116 7.19 7.08 34.02
N SER A 117 8.19 6.62 34.79
CA SER A 117 8.36 7.06 36.19
C SER A 117 8.50 8.57 36.36
N GLU A 118 9.10 9.24 35.37
CA GLU A 118 9.39 10.68 35.39
C GLU A 118 8.25 11.54 34.83
N LYS A 119 7.17 10.92 34.34
CA LYS A 119 6.00 11.58 33.75
C LYS A 119 6.42 12.56 32.65
N VAL A 120 7.15 12.05 31.66
CA VAL A 120 7.61 12.81 30.49
C VAL A 120 6.69 12.64 29.28
N ILE A 121 5.69 11.76 29.33
CA ILE A 121 4.65 11.65 28.30
C ILE A 121 3.95 12.99 28.08
N PHE A 122 3.77 13.36 26.81
CA PHE A 122 3.27 14.65 26.34
C PHE A 122 4.11 15.88 26.77
N GLY A 123 5.30 15.67 27.32
CA GLY A 123 6.26 16.72 27.65
C GLY A 123 7.03 17.18 26.42
N SER A 124 7.43 18.45 26.39
CA SER A 124 8.33 18.99 25.36
C SER A 124 9.73 18.39 25.45
N TYR A 125 10.55 18.60 24.40
CA TYR A 125 11.95 18.16 24.38
C TYR A 125 12.71 18.70 25.59
N ASP A 126 12.59 20.00 25.87
CA ASP A 126 13.26 20.66 27.01
C ASP A 126 12.82 20.08 28.37
N GLU A 127 11.55 19.69 28.51
CA GLU A 127 11.04 19.08 29.74
C GLU A 127 11.59 17.67 29.92
N ALA A 128 11.66 16.87 28.85
CA ALA A 128 12.28 15.55 28.87
C ALA A 128 13.76 15.64 29.24
N MET A 129 14.50 16.59 28.65
CA MET A 129 15.92 16.80 28.94
C MET A 129 16.18 17.19 30.41
N LYS A 130 15.30 17.98 31.03
CA LYS A 130 15.39 18.31 32.47
C LYS A 130 15.10 17.11 33.38
N LYS A 131 14.41 16.09 32.88
CA LYS A 131 13.97 14.89 33.61
C LYS A 131 14.76 13.63 33.20
N GLY A 132 16.05 13.81 32.90
CA GLY A 132 16.97 12.72 32.59
C GLY A 132 17.00 12.31 31.11
N GLY A 133 16.48 13.12 30.21
CA GLY A 133 16.58 12.93 28.77
C GLY A 133 15.51 12.01 28.18
N ILE A 134 15.59 11.84 26.86
CA ILE A 134 14.74 10.91 26.11
C ILE A 134 15.34 9.51 26.28
N ARG A 135 14.64 8.66 27.03
CA ARG A 135 15.06 7.30 27.38
C ARG A 135 14.37 6.27 26.49
N PRO A 136 15.04 5.64 25.52
CA PRO A 136 14.36 4.70 24.62
C PRO A 136 13.70 3.51 25.33
N GLU A 137 14.19 3.11 26.51
CA GLU A 137 13.66 1.99 27.32
C GLU A 137 12.21 2.15 27.79
N ILE A 138 11.69 3.38 27.84
CA ILE A 138 10.28 3.64 28.18
C ILE A 138 9.37 3.68 26.95
N TYR A 139 9.92 3.63 25.74
CA TYR A 139 9.15 3.67 24.50
C TYR A 139 8.79 2.27 24.02
N ARG A 140 7.69 2.17 23.30
CA ARG A 140 7.30 1.01 22.51
C ARG A 140 7.12 1.40 21.06
N GLN A 141 7.44 0.51 20.14
CA GLN A 141 7.07 0.69 18.75
C GLN A 141 5.56 0.45 18.59
N VAL A 142 4.86 1.38 17.92
CA VAL A 142 3.42 1.28 17.68
C VAL A 142 3.05 1.14 16.21
N TYR A 143 3.97 1.48 15.31
CA TYR A 143 3.80 1.34 13.87
C TYR A 143 5.17 1.34 13.17
N GLY A 144 5.26 0.65 12.05
CA GLY A 144 6.30 0.85 11.05
C GLY A 144 5.77 0.49 9.67
N GLY A 145 6.22 1.19 8.62
CA GLY A 145 5.73 0.91 7.27
C GLY A 145 6.06 2.00 6.26
N THR A 146 5.62 1.77 5.03
CA THR A 146 5.71 2.77 3.96
C THR A 146 4.44 3.62 3.94
N VAL A 147 4.59 4.94 4.03
CA VAL A 147 3.50 5.92 3.99
C VAL A 147 3.65 6.87 2.81
N ASN A 148 2.53 7.33 2.26
CA ASN A 148 2.49 8.33 1.18
C ASN A 148 2.67 9.75 1.78
N CYS A 149 3.89 10.07 2.20
CA CYS A 149 4.25 11.35 2.83
C CYS A 149 5.54 11.91 2.21
N SER A 150 5.71 13.23 2.23
CA SER A 150 6.90 13.93 1.74
C SER A 150 7.86 14.35 2.85
N ASP A 151 7.35 14.49 4.07
CA ASP A 151 8.03 15.07 5.23
C ASP A 151 7.31 14.71 6.54
N LEU A 152 7.88 15.11 7.67
CA LEU A 152 7.34 14.82 9.01
C LEU A 152 5.99 15.50 9.27
N GLU A 153 5.69 16.65 8.66
CA GLU A 153 4.41 17.34 8.84
C GLU A 153 3.26 16.59 8.15
N SER A 154 3.52 16.07 6.95
CA SER A 154 2.57 15.18 6.27
C SER A 154 2.39 13.84 7.02
N VAL A 155 3.44 13.31 7.66
CA VAL A 155 3.33 12.17 8.58
C VAL A 155 2.47 12.51 9.80
N PHE A 156 2.69 13.68 10.41
CA PHE A 156 1.89 14.15 11.54
C PHE A 156 0.41 14.24 11.18
N THR A 157 0.12 14.83 10.02
CA THR A 157 -1.24 14.97 9.49
C THR A 157 -1.89 13.60 9.26
N LEU A 158 -1.16 12.65 8.69
CA LEU A 158 -1.64 11.28 8.47
C LEU A 158 -1.98 10.61 9.81
N CYS A 159 -1.04 10.58 10.74
CA CYS A 159 -1.19 9.95 12.05
C CYS A 159 -2.15 10.66 13.02
N ASN A 160 -2.77 11.77 12.63
CA ASN A 160 -3.80 12.45 13.42
C ASN A 160 -5.20 12.43 12.78
N ASN A 161 -5.29 12.38 11.44
CA ASN A 161 -6.59 12.43 10.74
C ASN A 161 -7.05 11.06 10.25
N LYS A 162 -6.12 10.26 9.72
CA LYS A 162 -6.41 8.95 9.13
C LYS A 162 -5.19 8.06 9.33
N HIS A 163 -5.15 7.41 10.48
CA HIS A 163 -4.05 6.52 10.84
C HIS A 163 -3.73 5.55 9.70
N PRO A 164 -2.45 5.27 9.44
CA PRO A 164 -2.10 4.22 8.50
C PRO A 164 -2.62 2.86 9.01
N PRO A 165 -3.01 1.93 8.11
CA PRO A 165 -3.43 0.58 8.49
C PRO A 165 -2.40 -0.08 9.41
N GLY A 166 -2.85 -0.58 10.57
CA GLY A 166 -1.97 -1.25 11.55
C GLY A 166 -1.36 -0.33 12.60
N TYR A 167 -1.65 0.97 12.57
CA TYR A 167 -1.25 1.90 13.61
C TYR A 167 -1.93 1.53 14.94
N TYR A 168 -1.12 1.45 16.00
CA TYR A 168 -1.55 1.21 17.37
C TYR A 168 -1.31 2.46 18.24
N GLY A 169 -1.99 2.55 19.38
CA GLY A 169 -1.80 3.65 20.33
C GLY A 169 -2.60 4.90 19.96
N HIS A 170 -2.13 6.05 20.46
CA HIS A 170 -2.84 7.33 20.28
C HIS A 170 -2.36 8.09 19.04
N SER A 171 -3.16 9.06 18.59
CA SER A 171 -2.74 9.99 17.54
C SER A 171 -1.40 10.62 17.87
N LEU A 172 -0.57 10.82 16.85
CA LEU A 172 0.79 11.32 17.03
C LEU A 172 0.80 12.65 17.78
N SER A 173 1.53 12.71 18.89
CA SER A 173 1.53 13.84 19.82
C SER A 173 2.93 14.18 20.30
N VAL A 174 3.02 15.29 21.04
CA VAL A 174 4.22 15.67 21.79
C VAL A 174 4.73 14.47 22.58
N SER A 175 6.05 14.29 22.62
CA SER A 175 6.77 13.14 23.20
C SER A 175 6.90 11.89 22.35
N ASP A 176 6.17 11.79 21.23
CA ASP A 176 6.35 10.67 20.31
C ASP A 176 7.65 10.81 19.51
N VAL A 177 8.21 9.68 19.07
CA VAL A 177 9.40 9.64 18.23
C VAL A 177 9.06 9.00 16.89
N ILE A 178 9.44 9.67 15.80
CA ILE A 178 9.39 9.13 14.44
C ILE A 178 10.81 8.80 13.99
N GLU A 179 11.01 7.58 13.50
CA GLU A 179 12.16 7.23 12.67
C GLU A 179 11.81 7.48 11.21
N ILE A 180 12.68 8.18 10.48
CA ILE A 180 12.76 8.08 9.01
C ILE A 180 13.83 7.04 8.70
N CYS A 181 13.43 5.90 8.11
CA CYS A 181 14.30 4.72 7.99
C CYS A 181 15.34 4.84 6.85
N SER A 182 15.05 5.62 5.81
CA SER A 182 15.86 5.71 4.60
C SER A 182 15.86 7.11 3.97
N GLY A 183 16.77 7.35 3.03
CA GLY A 183 16.95 8.64 2.34
C GLY A 183 17.77 9.67 3.12
N ASP A 184 17.90 10.87 2.57
CA ASP A 184 18.79 11.92 3.08
C ASP A 184 18.37 12.46 4.46
N LYS A 185 17.07 12.36 4.77
CA LYS A 185 16.50 12.77 6.06
C LYS A 185 16.48 11.63 7.08
N LYS A 186 17.20 10.52 6.86
CA LYS A 186 17.28 9.42 7.82
C LYS A 186 17.65 9.89 9.23
N GLY A 187 16.96 9.35 10.24
CA GLY A 187 17.22 9.63 11.64
C GLY A 187 15.95 9.59 12.49
N PHE A 188 16.09 9.97 13.76
CA PHE A 188 15.02 9.98 14.74
C PHE A 188 14.61 11.41 15.08
N TYR A 189 13.31 11.61 15.20
CA TYR A 189 12.68 12.92 15.33
C TYR A 189 11.65 12.87 16.45
N TYR A 190 11.93 13.61 17.52
CA TYR A 190 11.02 13.83 18.62
C TYR A 190 9.95 14.84 18.22
N CYS A 191 8.68 14.50 18.37
CA CYS A 191 7.57 15.42 18.20
C CYS A 191 7.54 16.38 19.39
N ASP A 192 7.81 17.66 19.15
CA ASP A 192 7.77 18.70 20.17
C ASP A 192 6.47 19.53 20.03
N ARG A 193 6.29 20.53 20.89
CA ARG A 193 5.13 21.45 20.83
C ARG A 193 5.01 22.16 19.49
N ILE A 194 6.14 22.39 18.83
CA ILE A 194 6.21 22.99 17.50
C ILE A 194 7.26 22.23 16.70
N GLY A 195 6.80 21.48 15.69
CA GLY A 195 7.66 20.74 14.78
C GLY A 195 8.41 19.58 15.45
N PHE A 196 9.57 19.27 14.89
CA PHE A 196 10.32 18.05 15.21
C PHE A 196 11.77 18.34 15.55
N GLN A 197 12.23 17.79 16.67
CA GLN A 197 13.62 17.86 17.09
C GLN A 197 14.35 16.58 16.70
N LYS A 198 15.46 16.68 15.95
CA LYS A 198 16.31 15.52 15.65
C LYS A 198 17.04 15.07 16.92
N ILE A 199 17.03 13.77 17.21
CA ILE A 199 17.58 13.18 18.42
C ILE A 199 18.49 11.98 18.11
N ASP A 200 19.34 11.63 19.07
CA ASP A 200 19.99 10.32 19.13
C ASP A 200 19.09 9.37 19.92
N PHE A 201 18.74 8.23 19.33
CA PHE A 201 17.72 7.33 19.87
C PHE A 201 18.05 5.89 19.50
N ASP A 202 18.21 5.06 20.52
CA ASP A 202 18.62 3.66 20.38
C ASP A 202 17.39 2.74 20.36
N ILE A 203 16.99 2.31 19.17
CA ILE A 203 15.79 1.48 18.96
C ILE A 203 15.89 0.11 19.64
N GLU A 204 17.08 -0.42 19.88
CA GLU A 204 17.28 -1.75 20.46
C GLU A 204 16.93 -1.78 21.95
N LYS A 205 16.80 -0.61 22.58
CA LYS A 205 16.32 -0.47 23.96
C LYS A 205 14.80 -0.33 24.06
N THR A 206 14.11 -0.04 22.96
CA THR A 206 12.66 0.13 22.95
C THR A 206 11.93 -1.22 23.04
N ASP A 207 10.67 -1.19 23.47
CA ASP A 207 9.81 -2.37 23.46
C ASP A 207 9.30 -2.69 22.05
N ARG A 208 9.79 -3.81 21.52
CA ARG A 208 9.47 -4.34 20.18
C ARG A 208 9.12 -5.84 20.21
N SER A 209 8.85 -6.42 21.38
CA SER A 209 8.66 -7.88 21.51
C SER A 209 7.46 -8.39 20.73
N ASP A 210 6.42 -7.57 20.60
CA ASP A 210 5.13 -7.97 20.03
C ASP A 210 4.92 -7.31 18.68
N ILE A 211 5.96 -7.20 17.85
CA ILE A 211 5.88 -6.64 16.49
C ILE A 211 5.81 -7.77 15.46
N LEU A 212 4.79 -7.71 14.61
CA LEU A 212 4.63 -8.57 13.44
C LEU A 212 4.99 -7.80 12.17
N LYS A 213 5.85 -8.41 11.35
CA LYS A 213 6.07 -8.02 9.96
C LYS A 213 4.97 -8.64 9.10
N VAL A 214 4.06 -7.82 8.59
CA VAL A 214 2.90 -8.23 7.79
C VAL A 214 2.94 -7.61 6.39
N LEU A 215 2.16 -8.17 5.46
CA LEU A 215 1.91 -7.56 4.15
C LEU A 215 0.51 -6.97 4.15
N ILE A 216 0.35 -5.68 3.88
CA ILE A 216 -0.94 -4.98 3.81
C ILE A 216 -1.32 -4.76 2.34
N ILE A 217 -2.56 -5.07 2.01
CA ILE A 217 -3.13 -4.91 0.68
C ILE A 217 -4.37 -4.02 0.76
N GLU A 218 -4.22 -2.75 0.38
CA GLU A 218 -5.34 -1.82 0.23
C GLU A 218 -5.92 -1.89 -1.18
N SER A 219 -7.24 -1.70 -1.32
CA SER A 219 -7.90 -1.70 -2.63
C SER A 219 -7.29 -0.65 -3.56
N GLY A 220 -6.82 -1.11 -4.71
CA GLY A 220 -6.18 -0.30 -5.74
C GLY A 220 -4.73 0.13 -5.46
N LYS A 221 -4.12 -0.21 -4.33
CA LYS A 221 -2.69 0.06 -4.09
C LYS A 221 -1.84 -1.18 -4.36
N GLU A 222 -0.55 -0.97 -4.54
CA GLU A 222 0.46 -2.04 -4.52
C GLU A 222 0.58 -2.59 -3.07
N PRO A 223 0.78 -3.91 -2.89
CA PRO A 223 1.07 -4.47 -1.57
C PRO A 223 2.30 -3.83 -0.93
N TYR A 224 2.29 -3.65 0.39
CA TYR A 224 3.43 -3.12 1.11
C TYR A 224 3.60 -3.75 2.49
N THR A 225 4.84 -3.83 2.94
CA THR A 225 5.16 -4.36 4.27
C THR A 225 4.88 -3.32 5.35
N ALA A 226 4.36 -3.79 6.49
CA ALA A 226 4.24 -3.01 7.71
C ALA A 226 4.75 -3.82 8.93
N GLU A 227 5.19 -3.11 9.94
CA GLU A 227 5.52 -3.60 11.28
C GLU A 227 4.40 -3.13 12.22
N ILE A 228 3.50 -4.05 12.60
CA ILE A 228 2.32 -3.75 13.43
C ILE A 228 2.45 -4.47 14.77
N ARG A 229 1.77 -4.00 15.81
CA ARG A 229 1.70 -4.77 17.06
C ARG A 229 0.84 -6.01 16.91
N ASP A 230 1.22 -7.11 17.56
CA ASP A 230 0.44 -8.33 17.70
C ASP A 230 -0.71 -8.14 18.70
N GLU A 231 -1.61 -7.22 18.37
CA GLU A 231 -2.70 -6.77 19.21
C GLU A 231 -3.96 -6.72 18.35
N LEU A 232 -5.09 -7.20 18.89
CA LEU A 232 -6.36 -7.20 18.17
C LEU A 232 -6.70 -5.82 17.60
N GLN A 233 -6.49 -4.76 18.38
CA GLN A 233 -6.74 -3.38 17.96
C GLN A 233 -5.92 -2.98 16.71
N ALA A 234 -4.66 -3.41 16.61
CA ALA A 234 -3.83 -3.11 15.44
C ALA A 234 -4.32 -3.88 14.21
N LYS A 235 -4.70 -5.15 14.37
CA LYS A 235 -5.27 -5.97 13.29
C LYS A 235 -6.61 -5.40 12.79
N GLN A 236 -7.48 -5.00 13.71
CA GLN A 236 -8.76 -4.34 13.40
C GLN A 236 -8.56 -2.98 12.70
N SER A 237 -7.50 -2.23 13.05
CA SER A 237 -7.19 -0.97 12.37
C SER A 237 -6.71 -1.17 10.93
N VAL A 238 -6.15 -2.34 10.60
CA VAL A 238 -5.84 -2.70 9.21
C VAL A 238 -7.11 -2.97 8.40
N VAL A 239 -7.98 -3.86 8.88
CA VAL A 239 -9.15 -4.32 8.10
C VAL A 239 -10.35 -3.38 8.21
N GLY A 240 -10.35 -2.45 9.17
CA GLY A 240 -11.44 -1.50 9.41
C GLY A 240 -12.64 -2.09 10.14
N GLY A 241 -12.43 -2.95 11.14
CA GLY A 241 -13.51 -3.58 11.90
C GLY A 241 -13.16 -4.95 12.46
N LEU A 242 -14.18 -5.78 12.66
CA LEU A 242 -14.01 -7.18 13.08
C LEU A 242 -13.17 -7.95 12.06
N ILE A 243 -12.34 -8.86 12.55
CA ILE A 243 -11.40 -9.62 11.73
C ILE A 243 -11.92 -11.03 11.52
N GLU A 244 -11.72 -11.56 10.33
CA GLU A 244 -11.96 -12.97 9.99
C GLU A 244 -10.69 -13.55 9.34
N PRO A 245 -10.23 -14.75 9.76
CA PRO A 245 -9.12 -15.42 9.12
C PRO A 245 -9.56 -16.15 7.85
N VAL A 246 -8.76 -16.05 6.79
CA VAL A 246 -8.89 -16.83 5.56
C VAL A 246 -7.62 -17.65 5.32
N TYR A 247 -7.78 -18.96 5.25
CA TYR A 247 -6.73 -19.91 4.92
C TYR A 247 -6.58 -19.97 3.40
N PHE A 248 -5.42 -19.54 2.91
CA PHE A 248 -5.16 -19.44 1.46
C PHE A 248 -3.81 -20.03 1.05
N ALA A 249 -2.86 -20.11 1.99
CA ALA A 249 -1.52 -20.61 1.71
C ALA A 249 -1.51 -22.14 1.63
N ARG A 250 -0.85 -22.69 0.61
CA ARG A 250 -0.83 -24.14 0.34
C ARG A 250 -0.20 -24.97 1.48
N ASP A 251 0.84 -24.43 2.11
CA ASP A 251 1.60 -25.11 3.17
C ASP A 251 1.19 -24.62 4.57
N ASP A 252 0.04 -23.96 4.70
CA ASP A 252 -0.48 -23.36 5.93
C ASP A 252 0.53 -22.45 6.67
N ASN A 253 1.46 -21.85 5.92
CA ASN A 253 2.54 -21.01 6.46
C ASN A 253 2.15 -19.53 6.57
N ALA A 254 0.94 -19.15 6.14
CA ALA A 254 0.39 -17.81 6.24
C ALA A 254 -1.14 -17.78 6.18
N LEU A 255 -1.72 -16.75 6.78
CA LEU A 255 -3.17 -16.49 6.83
C LEU A 255 -3.47 -15.07 6.34
N ILE A 256 -4.65 -14.88 5.79
CA ILE A 256 -5.21 -13.55 5.56
C ILE A 256 -6.10 -13.18 6.73
N TYR A 257 -6.01 -11.93 7.19
CA TYR A 257 -7.07 -11.31 7.98
C TYR A 257 -7.78 -10.26 7.14
N CYS A 258 -9.09 -10.39 7.00
CA CYS A 258 -9.98 -9.44 6.33
C CYS A 258 -11.13 -9.02 7.25
N ASN A 259 -11.99 -8.12 6.76
CA ASN A 259 -13.12 -7.61 7.54
C ASN A 259 -14.29 -8.59 7.50
N GLU A 260 -14.74 -9.07 8.66
CA GLU A 260 -15.90 -9.99 8.77
C GLU A 260 -17.22 -9.35 8.27
N GLU A 261 -17.33 -8.02 8.38
CA GLU A 261 -18.55 -7.26 8.06
C GLU A 261 -18.48 -6.56 6.69
N PHE A 262 -17.62 -7.03 5.79
CA PHE A 262 -17.33 -6.35 4.52
C PHE A 262 -18.58 -6.09 3.67
N LEU A 263 -19.55 -7.02 3.66
CA LEU A 263 -20.83 -6.87 2.97
C LEU A 263 -21.68 -5.74 3.55
N LEU A 264 -21.81 -5.68 4.88
CA LEU A 264 -22.58 -4.65 5.57
C LEU A 264 -21.96 -3.26 5.40
N LYS A 265 -20.64 -3.21 5.27
CA LYS A 265 -19.87 -1.97 5.07
C LYS A 265 -19.73 -1.57 3.60
N GLY A 266 -20.19 -2.39 2.67
CA GLY A 266 -20.10 -2.13 1.23
C GLY A 266 -18.65 -1.99 0.77
N TYR A 267 -17.74 -2.81 1.29
CA TYR A 267 -16.36 -2.79 0.84
C TYR A 267 -16.23 -3.35 -0.57
N GLU A 268 -15.50 -2.61 -1.41
CA GLU A 268 -15.23 -3.00 -2.79
C GLU A 268 -14.32 -4.24 -2.86
N PRO A 269 -14.45 -5.06 -3.92
CA PRO A 269 -13.49 -6.11 -4.25
C PRO A 269 -12.05 -5.59 -4.26
N ASN A 270 -11.12 -6.36 -3.69
CA ASN A 270 -9.71 -5.99 -3.61
C ASN A 270 -8.81 -6.94 -4.41
N ARG A 271 -8.76 -8.22 -4.03
CA ARG A 271 -7.94 -9.26 -4.66
C ARG A 271 -8.61 -10.64 -4.58
N LYS A 272 -8.26 -11.52 -5.51
CA LYS A 272 -8.58 -12.95 -5.47
C LYS A 272 -7.51 -13.69 -4.65
N ALA A 273 -7.94 -14.62 -3.78
CA ALA A 273 -7.10 -15.50 -2.98
C ALA A 273 -7.67 -16.93 -3.09
N GLY A 274 -7.05 -17.78 -3.91
CA GLY A 274 -7.71 -19.02 -4.35
C GLY A 274 -9.00 -18.69 -5.09
N GLU A 275 -10.12 -19.29 -4.70
CA GLU A 275 -11.44 -18.98 -5.29
C GLU A 275 -12.18 -17.82 -4.62
N LEU A 276 -11.64 -17.28 -3.53
CA LEU A 276 -12.29 -16.24 -2.75
C LEU A 276 -11.89 -14.85 -3.23
N ILE A 277 -12.85 -13.94 -3.31
CA ILE A 277 -12.60 -12.52 -3.52
C ILE A 277 -12.62 -11.82 -2.17
N ILE A 278 -11.46 -11.30 -1.78
CA ILE A 278 -11.30 -10.53 -0.55
C ILE A 278 -11.72 -9.08 -0.83
N HIS A 279 -12.57 -8.53 0.03
CA HIS A 279 -13.11 -7.18 -0.07
C HIS A 279 -12.49 -6.26 0.98
N GLY A 280 -12.29 -4.98 0.62
CA GLY A 280 -11.67 -4.00 1.50
C GLY A 280 -10.19 -4.27 1.77
N THR A 281 -9.58 -3.51 2.68
CA THR A 281 -8.17 -3.70 3.06
C THR A 281 -8.03 -4.99 3.86
N PHE A 282 -7.01 -5.78 3.53
CA PHE A 282 -6.66 -7.00 4.26
C PHE A 282 -5.16 -7.07 4.51
N MET A 283 -4.73 -7.98 5.38
CA MET A 283 -3.32 -8.28 5.61
C MET A 283 -3.03 -9.76 5.52
N VAL A 284 -1.80 -10.08 5.13
CA VAL A 284 -1.21 -11.41 5.24
C VAL A 284 -0.27 -11.43 6.45
N VAL A 285 -0.42 -12.45 7.29
CA VAL A 285 0.43 -12.72 8.46
C VAL A 285 1.03 -14.11 8.35
N GLY A 286 2.22 -14.31 8.91
CA GLY A 286 2.83 -15.64 8.96
C GLY A 286 2.08 -16.52 9.95
N ASN A 287 1.94 -17.80 9.61
CA ASN A 287 1.39 -18.82 10.48
C ASN A 287 2.53 -19.77 10.89
N GLY A 288 2.70 -19.95 12.20
CA GLY A 288 3.74 -20.79 12.77
C GLY A 288 3.21 -21.54 13.98
N GLU A 289 4.09 -22.25 14.67
CA GLU A 289 3.74 -23.01 15.87
C GLU A 289 4.60 -22.58 17.06
N ASN A 290 3.98 -22.52 18.24
CA ASN A 290 4.72 -22.33 19.47
C ASN A 290 5.39 -23.64 19.91
N ARG A 291 6.16 -23.60 21.01
CA ARG A 291 6.86 -24.79 21.56
C ARG A 291 5.94 -25.95 21.98
N TYR A 292 4.63 -25.72 22.05
CA TYR A 292 3.61 -26.71 22.40
C TYR A 292 2.85 -27.24 21.19
N GLY A 293 3.20 -26.79 19.97
CA GLY A 293 2.51 -27.17 18.74
C GLY A 293 1.18 -26.43 18.51
N GLU A 294 0.93 -25.34 19.23
CA GLU A 294 -0.26 -24.51 18.99
C GLU A 294 0.07 -23.47 17.92
N GLY A 295 -0.85 -23.29 16.97
CA GLY A 295 -0.75 -22.27 15.94
C GLY A 295 -0.65 -20.87 16.53
N ILE A 296 0.36 -20.11 16.11
CA ILE A 296 0.58 -18.71 16.50
C ILE A 296 0.87 -17.87 15.27
N GLU A 297 0.52 -16.60 15.36
CA GLU A 297 0.89 -15.62 14.36
C GLU A 297 2.37 -15.27 14.50
N VAL A 298 3.07 -15.22 13.37
CA VAL A 298 4.50 -14.89 13.30
C VAL A 298 4.76 -13.88 12.20
N SER A 299 5.90 -13.20 12.29
CA SER A 299 6.35 -12.30 11.22
C SER A 299 6.56 -13.07 9.92
N LEU A 300 6.13 -12.49 8.81
CA LEU A 300 6.45 -13.00 7.48
C LEU A 300 7.95 -12.93 7.22
N THR A 301 8.49 -13.99 6.64
CA THR A 301 9.86 -14.00 6.09
C THR A 301 9.95 -13.17 4.81
N ASP A 302 11.16 -12.75 4.43
CA ASP A 302 11.36 -12.00 3.18
C ASP A 302 10.95 -12.81 1.94
N LYS A 303 11.11 -14.14 1.99
CA LYS A 303 10.63 -15.04 0.93
C LYS A 303 9.10 -14.99 0.81
N GLN A 304 8.39 -15.12 1.93
CA GLN A 304 6.94 -15.04 1.96
C GLN A 304 6.43 -13.67 1.51
N ILE A 305 7.09 -12.58 1.93
CA ILE A 305 6.74 -11.23 1.49
C ILE A 305 6.86 -11.13 -0.04
N SER A 306 7.97 -11.60 -0.61
CA SER A 306 8.15 -11.60 -2.07
C SER A 306 7.08 -12.43 -2.79
N GLU A 307 6.78 -13.62 -2.27
CA GLU A 307 5.79 -14.53 -2.84
C GLU A 307 4.39 -13.93 -2.82
N TYR A 308 3.92 -13.45 -1.66
CA TYR A 308 2.58 -12.90 -1.53
C TYR A 308 2.44 -11.51 -2.16
N THR A 309 3.53 -10.75 -2.27
CA THR A 309 3.52 -9.49 -3.05
C THR A 309 3.24 -9.76 -4.51
N GLU A 310 3.82 -10.82 -5.10
CA GLU A 310 3.49 -11.22 -6.47
C GLU A 310 2.06 -11.77 -6.56
N MET A 311 1.68 -12.69 -5.66
CA MET A 311 0.33 -13.25 -5.64
C MET A 311 -0.77 -12.17 -5.63
N PHE A 312 -0.56 -11.08 -4.87
CA PHE A 312 -1.52 -9.98 -4.74
C PHE A 312 -1.16 -8.75 -5.57
N ARG A 313 -0.34 -8.89 -6.61
CA ARG A 313 0.10 -7.76 -7.44
C ARG A 313 -1.06 -7.04 -8.10
N TYR A 314 -1.99 -7.77 -8.73
CA TYR A 314 -3.01 -7.21 -9.62
C TYR A 314 -4.34 -6.86 -8.92
N PRO A 315 -4.73 -5.58 -8.87
CA PRO A 315 -6.02 -5.17 -8.30
C PRO A 315 -7.19 -5.50 -9.21
N LEU A 316 -8.36 -5.67 -8.59
CA LEU A 316 -9.64 -5.81 -9.31
C LEU A 316 -10.37 -4.47 -9.49
N ILE A 317 -9.78 -3.36 -9.05
CA ILE A 317 -10.45 -2.04 -8.91
C ILE A 317 -10.93 -1.40 -10.23
N TYR A 318 -10.45 -1.89 -11.38
CA TYR A 318 -10.85 -1.38 -12.69
C TYR A 318 -11.90 -2.27 -13.39
N MET A 319 -12.19 -3.44 -12.84
CA MET A 319 -13.15 -4.40 -13.39
C MET A 319 -14.57 -4.06 -12.93
N THR A 320 -15.55 -4.34 -13.77
CA THR A 320 -16.97 -4.27 -13.44
C THR A 320 -17.39 -5.45 -12.57
N ASN A 321 -18.52 -5.33 -11.85
CA ASN A 321 -19.07 -6.46 -11.09
C ASN A 321 -19.39 -7.66 -11.98
N GLU A 322 -19.78 -7.43 -13.24
CA GLU A 322 -20.02 -8.48 -14.23
C GLU A 322 -18.73 -9.20 -14.62
N GLU A 323 -17.65 -8.45 -14.89
CA GLU A 323 -16.32 -9.03 -15.15
C GLU A 323 -15.79 -9.82 -13.94
N ILE A 324 -16.04 -9.32 -12.72
CA ILE A 324 -15.65 -9.99 -11.49
C ILE A 324 -16.45 -11.29 -11.28
N ALA A 325 -17.76 -11.27 -11.57
CA ALA A 325 -18.61 -12.47 -11.47
C ALA A 325 -18.18 -13.55 -12.48
N GLY A 326 -17.85 -13.17 -13.72
CA GLY A 326 -17.35 -14.11 -14.73
C GLY A 326 -16.04 -14.81 -14.32
N MET A 327 -15.16 -14.12 -13.57
CA MET A 327 -13.94 -14.71 -13.01
C MET A 327 -14.18 -15.74 -11.89
N GLN A 328 -15.39 -15.80 -11.33
CA GLN A 328 -15.78 -16.84 -10.37
C GLN A 328 -16.30 -18.07 -11.12
N GLU A 329 -17.15 -17.86 -12.14
CA GLU A 329 -17.77 -18.90 -12.96
C GLU A 329 -16.76 -19.73 -13.78
N GLU A 330 -15.77 -19.08 -14.43
CA GLU A 330 -14.74 -19.79 -15.23
C GLU A 330 -13.88 -20.76 -14.40
N THR A 331 -13.73 -20.51 -13.11
CA THR A 331 -12.97 -21.37 -12.19
C THR A 331 -13.78 -22.55 -11.65
N GLU A 332 -15.11 -22.42 -11.53
CA GLU A 332 -15.98 -23.52 -11.14
C GLU A 332 -16.07 -24.59 -12.25
N GLU A 333 -16.20 -24.17 -13.51
CA GLU A 333 -16.20 -25.09 -14.66
C GLU A 333 -14.86 -25.84 -14.81
N GLN A 334 -13.73 -25.17 -14.59
CA GLN A 334 -12.41 -25.82 -14.62
C GLN A 334 -12.20 -26.81 -13.45
N ALA A 335 -12.80 -26.56 -12.29
CA ALA A 335 -12.75 -27.49 -11.15
C ALA A 335 -13.62 -28.74 -11.38
N GLU A 336 -14.77 -28.59 -12.04
CA GLU A 336 -15.64 -29.71 -12.41
C GLU A 336 -14.98 -30.64 -13.43
N ASP A 337 -14.31 -30.10 -14.45
CA ASP A 337 -13.60 -30.88 -15.47
C ASP A 337 -12.41 -31.69 -14.90
N ILE A 338 -11.73 -31.15 -13.89
CA ILE A 338 -10.64 -31.87 -13.18
C ILE A 338 -11.20 -32.97 -12.27
N SER A 339 -12.41 -32.80 -11.72
CA SER A 339 -13.06 -33.80 -10.85
C SER A 339 -13.66 -35.00 -11.61
N LEU A 340 -13.81 -34.87 -12.94
CA LEU A 340 -14.38 -35.88 -13.84
C LEU A 340 -13.32 -36.67 -14.63
N THR A 341 -12.04 -36.44 -14.36
CA THR A 341 -10.89 -37.20 -14.92
C THR A 341 -10.12 -37.92 -13.84
#